data_AF-A0A349KWT6-F1
#
_entry.id   AF-A0A349KWT6-F1
#
_cell.length_a   1.000
_cell.length_b   1.000
_cell.length_c   1.000
_cell.angle_alpha   90.00
_cell.angle_beta   90.00
_cell.angle_gamma   90.00
#
_symmetry.space_group_name_H-M   'P 1'
#
loop_
_entity.id
_entity.type
_entity.pdbx_description
1 polymer ?
#
loop_
_entity_poly.entity_id
_entity_poly.type
_entity_poly.pdbx_seq_one_letter_code
_entity_poly.pdbx_strand_id
1 'polypeptide(L)'
;PALVLGSLSVKVQEFMPDRMKVQARLSRQSEEGWISPQDLSARVEVQNLFGTPAPQRRVEAQLTLSPAYPAFRSYPDYAFFDPLRAKEKFQDNLAASVSDAQGAVELPLGLQRYAHATYQLHLLVKAFEPEGGRSVAAEAAALVSDRPFLVGYKVDGDLGYINRNSLRVVSFIAIDSKAKKTGADKLALVRIERRVVSVLTK
;
A
#
# COMPACT_ATOMS: atom_id res chain seq x y z
N PRO A 1 7.49 22.97 51.70
CA PRO A 1 7.65 22.37 50.36
C PRO A 1 7.94 23.45 49.31
N ALA A 2 9.03 23.32 48.55
CA ALA A 2 9.42 24.32 47.55
C ALA A 2 8.42 24.37 46.39
N LEU A 3 7.99 25.58 46.01
CA LEU A 3 7.05 25.85 44.92
C LEU A 3 7.74 25.53 43.58
N VAL A 4 7.30 24.48 42.90
CA VAL A 4 7.78 24.11 41.55
C VAL A 4 7.05 24.98 40.53
N LEU A 5 7.80 25.79 39.77
CA LEU A 5 7.24 26.69 38.75
C LEU A 5 6.88 25.97 37.43
N GLY A 6 7.35 24.74 37.23
CA GLY A 6 7.06 23.90 36.08
C GLY A 6 8.12 22.80 35.87
N SER A 7 7.82 21.80 35.03
CA SER A 7 8.75 20.74 34.66
C SER A 7 8.74 20.51 33.14
N LEU A 8 9.90 20.16 32.59
CA LEU A 8 10.09 19.75 31.21
C LEU A 8 10.95 18.49 31.19
N SER A 9 10.55 17.48 30.41
CA SER A 9 11.36 16.30 30.18
C SER A 9 12.08 16.40 28.84
N VAL A 10 13.39 16.17 28.84
CA VAL A 10 14.22 16.08 27.64
C VAL A 10 14.83 14.69 27.59
N LYS A 11 14.67 14.00 26.47
CA LYS A 11 15.33 12.71 26.22
C LYS A 11 16.67 12.97 25.54
N VAL A 12 17.76 12.71 26.24
CA VAL A 12 19.12 12.80 25.70
C VAL A 12 19.57 11.41 25.28
N GLN A 13 19.92 11.25 24.01
CA GLN A 13 20.47 10.02 23.46
C GLN A 13 21.70 10.36 22.64
N GLU A 14 22.74 9.54 22.74
CA GLU A 14 23.87 9.62 21.82
C GLU A 14 23.44 9.06 20.46
N PHE A 15 23.62 9.84 19.41
CA PHE A 15 23.36 9.43 18.03
C PHE A 15 24.66 9.52 17.24
N MET A 16 25.02 8.43 16.58
CA MET A 16 26.14 8.41 15.67
C MET A 16 25.58 8.58 14.25
N PRO A 17 25.98 9.62 13.50
CA PRO A 17 25.40 9.89 12.19
C PRO A 17 25.58 8.70 11.25
N ASP A 18 24.59 8.49 10.39
CA ASP A 18 24.66 7.49 9.34
C ASP A 18 25.79 7.82 8.38
N ARG A 19 26.45 6.81 7.81
CA ARG A 19 27.55 7.00 6.85
C ARG A 19 27.14 6.73 5.41
N MET A 20 25.92 6.26 5.22
CA MET A 20 25.35 5.92 3.93
C MET A 20 23.89 6.38 3.85
N LYS A 21 23.33 6.31 2.64
CA LYS A 21 21.90 6.46 2.37
C LYS A 21 21.45 5.32 1.48
N VAL A 22 20.21 4.90 1.66
CA VAL A 22 19.56 3.90 0.81
C VAL A 22 18.30 4.49 0.21
N GLN A 23 17.99 4.12 -1.02
CA GLN A 23 16.74 4.44 -1.69
C GLN A 23 16.12 3.15 -2.21
N ALA A 24 14.80 3.04 -2.11
CA ALA A 24 14.04 1.92 -2.65
C ALA A 24 12.96 2.45 -3.58
N ARG A 25 12.84 1.87 -4.77
CA ARG A 25 11.78 2.16 -5.74
C ARG A 25 11.25 0.86 -6.30
N LEU A 26 9.94 0.79 -6.55
CA LEU A 26 9.38 -0.31 -7.32
C LEU A 26 9.76 -0.14 -8.81
N SER A 27 9.89 -1.23 -9.55
CA SER A 27 10.27 -1.22 -10.97
C SER A 27 9.26 -0.51 -11.87
N ARG A 28 8.02 -0.40 -11.40
CA ARG A 28 6.97 0.46 -11.95
C ARG A 28 6.45 1.36 -10.85
N GLN A 29 5.99 2.54 -11.24
CA GLN A 29 5.40 3.53 -10.34
C GLN A 29 4.10 4.03 -10.94
N SER A 30 3.16 4.41 -10.09
CA SER A 30 1.94 5.10 -10.48
C SER A 30 1.74 6.28 -9.54
N GLU A 31 1.57 7.48 -10.08
CA GLU A 31 1.28 8.69 -9.28
C GLU A 31 -0.11 8.59 -8.61
N GLU A 32 -1.01 7.87 -9.28
CA GLU A 32 -2.35 7.53 -8.81
C GLU A 32 -2.78 6.22 -9.49
N GLY A 33 -3.59 5.41 -8.81
CA GLY A 33 -4.01 4.09 -9.33
C GLY A 33 -3.29 2.94 -8.64
N TRP A 34 -3.05 1.86 -9.38
CA TRP A 34 -2.38 0.65 -8.87
C TRP A 34 -1.44 0.05 -9.90
N ILE A 35 -0.52 -0.77 -9.42
CA ILE A 35 0.49 -1.44 -10.24
C ILE A 35 0.15 -2.93 -10.34
N SER A 36 0.33 -3.49 -11.54
CA SER A 36 0.20 -4.94 -11.73
C SER A 36 1.28 -5.69 -10.94
N PRO A 37 0.94 -6.79 -10.24
CA PRO A 37 1.93 -7.59 -9.53
C PRO A 37 2.86 -8.37 -10.46
N GLN A 38 2.46 -8.59 -11.72
CA GLN A 38 3.21 -9.37 -12.70
C GLN A 38 4.55 -8.72 -13.02
N ASP A 39 5.67 -9.40 -12.75
CA ASP A 39 7.04 -8.92 -12.98
C ASP A 39 7.40 -7.64 -12.18
N LEU A 40 6.75 -7.44 -11.02
CA LEU A 40 7.11 -6.36 -10.12
C LEU A 40 8.35 -6.73 -9.29
N SER A 41 9.37 -5.89 -9.37
CA SER A 41 10.60 -5.97 -8.58
C SER A 41 10.80 -4.64 -7.83
N ALA A 42 11.72 -4.64 -6.86
CA ALA A 42 12.20 -3.42 -6.24
C ALA A 42 13.65 -3.16 -6.61
N ARG A 43 13.96 -1.93 -7.00
CA ARG A 43 15.32 -1.44 -7.23
C ARG A 43 15.77 -0.68 -6.00
N VAL A 44 16.89 -1.09 -5.44
CA VAL A 44 17.52 -0.51 -4.27
C VAL A 44 18.84 0.11 -4.70
N GLU A 45 19.09 1.34 -4.27
CA GLU A 45 20.34 2.06 -4.49
C GLU A 45 20.97 2.40 -3.13
N VAL A 46 22.19 1.95 -2.90
CA VAL A 46 22.97 2.20 -1.70
C VAL A 46 24.15 3.10 -2.06
N GLN A 47 24.26 4.24 -1.38
CA GLN A 47 25.29 5.25 -1.64
C GLN A 47 25.93 5.69 -0.32
N ASN A 48 27.20 6.06 -0.35
CA ASN A 48 27.80 6.82 0.74
C ASN A 48 27.12 8.21 0.82
N LEU A 49 27.23 8.92 1.95
CA LEU A 49 26.60 10.24 2.10
C LEU A 49 27.09 11.27 1.06
N PHE A 50 28.28 11.09 0.50
CA PHE A 50 28.84 11.94 -0.55
C PHE A 50 28.35 11.59 -1.97
N GLY A 51 27.41 10.66 -2.11
CA GLY A 51 26.78 10.31 -3.37
C GLY A 51 27.50 9.24 -4.21
N THR A 52 28.66 8.76 -3.77
CA THR A 52 29.34 7.64 -4.44
C THR A 52 28.62 6.32 -4.17
N PRO A 53 28.60 5.37 -5.14
CA PRO A 53 28.14 4.00 -4.92
C PRO A 53 28.72 3.36 -3.66
N ALA A 54 27.90 2.61 -2.94
CA ALA A 54 28.34 1.76 -1.83
C ALA A 54 28.18 0.28 -2.24
N PRO A 55 29.20 -0.32 -2.87
CA PRO A 55 29.15 -1.72 -3.25
C PRO A 55 29.34 -2.64 -2.04
N GLN A 56 29.03 -3.92 -2.25
CA GLN A 56 29.25 -5.00 -1.28
C GLN A 56 28.53 -4.79 0.06
N ARG A 57 27.37 -4.10 0.04
CA ARG A 57 26.53 -3.91 1.23
C ARG A 57 25.45 -4.95 1.28
N ARG A 58 25.34 -5.61 2.42
CA ARG A 58 24.25 -6.53 2.72
C ARG A 58 22.94 -5.74 2.70
N VAL A 59 21.97 -6.25 1.94
CA VAL A 59 20.63 -5.68 1.83
C VAL A 59 19.63 -6.74 2.26
N GLU A 60 18.79 -6.39 3.22
CA GLU A 60 17.63 -7.18 3.65
C GLU A 60 16.36 -6.40 3.34
N ALA A 61 15.29 -7.12 3.02
CA ALA A 61 14.00 -6.48 2.78
C ALA A 61 12.85 -7.30 3.37
N GLN A 62 11.85 -6.61 3.89
CA GLN A 62 10.62 -7.18 4.36
C GLN A 62 9.46 -6.63 3.52
N LEU A 63 8.72 -7.56 2.91
CA LEU A 63 7.51 -7.28 2.15
C LEU A 63 6.30 -7.47 3.06
N THR A 64 5.43 -6.47 3.10
CA THR A 64 4.12 -6.53 3.74
C THR A 64 3.04 -6.28 2.70
N LEU A 65 2.06 -7.18 2.63
CA LEU A 65 0.84 -7.01 1.82
C LEU A 65 -0.35 -6.94 2.77
N SER A 66 -1.03 -5.80 2.81
CA SER A 66 -2.22 -5.62 3.65
C SER A 66 -3.47 -5.48 2.78
N PRO A 67 -4.63 -6.02 3.18
CA PRO A 67 -5.88 -5.72 2.52
C PRO A 67 -6.10 -4.21 2.37
N ALA A 68 -6.49 -3.77 1.18
CA ALA A 68 -6.70 -2.36 0.89
C ALA A 68 -8.14 -2.04 0.53
N TYR A 69 -8.54 -0.82 0.87
CA TYR A 69 -9.76 -0.17 0.40
C TYR A 69 -9.31 0.98 -0.52
N PRO A 70 -9.25 0.75 -1.85
CA PRO A 70 -8.66 1.73 -2.76
C PRO A 70 -9.41 3.06 -2.71
N ALA A 71 -8.64 4.13 -2.56
CA ALA A 71 -9.11 5.50 -2.61
C ALA A 71 -8.18 6.31 -3.51
N PHE A 72 -8.76 7.21 -4.29
CA PHE A 72 -8.04 7.97 -5.32
C PHE A 72 -8.35 9.46 -5.14
N ARG A 73 -7.31 10.29 -5.16
CA ARG A 73 -7.39 11.76 -5.01
C ARG A 73 -8.29 12.39 -6.07
N SER A 74 -8.30 11.86 -7.28
CA SER A 74 -9.16 12.30 -8.37
C SER A 74 -10.65 12.00 -8.13
N TYR A 75 -10.99 11.14 -7.15
CA TYR A 75 -12.36 10.72 -6.83
C TYR A 75 -12.59 10.61 -5.31
N PRO A 76 -12.49 11.73 -4.56
CA PRO A 76 -12.51 11.70 -3.09
C PRO A 76 -13.86 11.22 -2.51
N ASP A 77 -14.95 11.37 -3.26
CA ASP A 77 -16.30 10.97 -2.86
C ASP A 77 -16.69 9.55 -3.31
N TYR A 78 -15.78 8.83 -3.99
CA TYR A 78 -16.05 7.49 -4.50
C TYR A 78 -15.38 6.44 -3.64
N ALA A 79 -16.12 5.39 -3.30
CA ALA A 79 -15.57 4.18 -2.71
C ALA A 79 -15.34 3.14 -3.80
N PHE A 80 -14.10 2.68 -3.96
CA PHE A 80 -13.75 1.65 -4.93
C PHE A 80 -13.62 0.28 -4.27
N PHE A 81 -14.01 -0.74 -5.02
CA PHE A 81 -14.11 -2.07 -4.46
C PHE A 81 -13.59 -3.17 -5.39
N ASP A 82 -12.80 -4.10 -4.82
CA ASP A 82 -12.38 -5.34 -5.46
C ASP A 82 -13.23 -6.51 -4.94
N PRO A 83 -14.07 -7.15 -5.77
CA PRO A 83 -14.93 -8.26 -5.37
C PRO A 83 -14.22 -9.44 -4.70
N LEU A 84 -12.95 -9.69 -5.03
CA LEU A 84 -12.22 -10.82 -4.46
C LEU A 84 -11.76 -10.56 -3.03
N ARG A 85 -11.63 -9.29 -2.61
CA ARG A 85 -11.14 -8.83 -1.29
C ARG A 85 -9.98 -9.66 -0.73
N ALA A 86 -8.80 -9.06 -0.65
CA ALA A 86 -7.78 -9.58 0.25
C ALA A 86 -8.37 -9.70 1.67
N LYS A 87 -8.28 -10.89 2.27
CA LYS A 87 -8.78 -11.14 3.64
C LYS A 87 -7.65 -11.15 4.66
N GLU A 88 -6.46 -11.49 4.20
CA GLU A 88 -5.31 -11.77 5.03
C GLU A 88 -4.21 -10.75 4.76
N LYS A 89 -3.47 -10.42 5.82
CA LYS A 89 -2.23 -9.68 5.74
C LYS A 89 -1.10 -10.70 5.61
N PHE A 90 -0.20 -10.46 4.65
CA PHE A 90 1.03 -11.24 4.50
C PHE A 90 2.23 -10.39 4.90
N GLN A 91 3.21 -11.04 5.53
CA GLN A 91 4.49 -10.45 5.84
C GLN A 91 5.57 -11.49 5.58
N ASP A 92 6.54 -11.15 4.75
CA ASP A 92 7.56 -12.06 4.27
C ASP A 92 8.92 -11.36 4.20
N ASN A 93 9.99 -12.05 4.56
CA ASN A 93 11.35 -11.55 4.40
C ASN A 93 11.85 -12.02 3.05
N LEU A 94 12.25 -11.07 2.19
CA LEU A 94 12.85 -11.40 0.91
C LEU A 94 14.27 -11.95 1.12
N ALA A 95 14.76 -12.71 0.14
CA ALA A 95 16.11 -13.22 0.17
C ALA A 95 17.12 -12.06 0.32
N ALA A 96 18.04 -12.19 1.28
CA ALA A 96 19.10 -11.22 1.47
C ALA A 96 19.99 -11.18 0.21
N SER A 97 20.45 -9.98 -0.14
CA SER A 97 21.29 -9.74 -1.30
C SER A 97 22.44 -8.80 -0.96
N VAL A 98 23.32 -8.54 -1.92
CA VAL A 98 24.49 -7.70 -1.76
C VAL A 98 24.54 -6.69 -2.91
N SER A 99 24.79 -5.41 -2.60
CA SER A 99 24.92 -4.38 -3.63
C SER A 99 26.09 -4.63 -4.57
N ASP A 100 25.84 -4.40 -5.85
CA ASP A 100 26.83 -4.55 -6.93
C ASP A 100 27.84 -3.39 -6.94
N ALA A 101 28.72 -3.35 -7.95
CA ALA A 101 29.73 -2.30 -8.11
C ALA A 101 29.14 -0.87 -8.21
N GLN A 102 27.89 -0.75 -8.65
CA GLN A 102 27.14 0.51 -8.77
C GLN A 102 26.34 0.82 -7.49
N GLY A 103 26.44 -0.02 -6.46
CA GLY A 103 25.67 0.11 -5.24
C GLY A 103 24.20 -0.27 -5.42
N ALA A 104 23.85 -0.97 -6.50
CA ALA A 104 22.48 -1.33 -6.83
C ALA A 104 22.16 -2.78 -6.43
N VAL A 105 20.88 -3.02 -6.14
CA VAL A 105 20.29 -4.35 -5.95
C VAL A 105 18.90 -4.37 -6.58
N GLU A 106 18.60 -5.41 -7.34
CA GLU A 106 17.23 -5.72 -7.74
C GLU A 106 16.67 -6.88 -6.91
N LEU A 107 15.52 -6.64 -6.27
CA LEU A 107 14.85 -7.58 -5.39
C LEU A 107 13.57 -8.09 -6.07
N PRO A 108 13.47 -9.39 -6.41
CA PRO A 108 12.22 -9.97 -6.87
C PRO A 108 11.23 -10.05 -5.70
N LEU A 109 10.00 -9.52 -5.88
CA LEU A 109 8.99 -9.50 -4.82
C LEU A 109 8.20 -10.80 -4.73
N GLY A 110 8.16 -11.59 -5.82
CA GLY A 110 7.49 -12.88 -5.86
C GLY A 110 5.98 -12.82 -5.62
N LEU A 111 5.31 -11.75 -6.06
CA LEU A 111 3.91 -11.47 -5.73
C LEU A 111 2.91 -12.53 -6.28
N GLN A 112 3.33 -13.34 -7.24
CA GLN A 112 2.51 -14.38 -7.87
C GLN A 112 2.12 -15.51 -6.90
N ARG A 113 2.77 -15.62 -5.73
CA ARG A 113 2.44 -16.62 -4.71
C ARG A 113 1.25 -16.26 -3.82
N TYR A 114 0.78 -15.01 -3.88
CA TYR A 114 -0.34 -14.52 -3.06
C TYR A 114 -1.64 -14.55 -3.86
N ALA A 115 -2.77 -14.57 -3.15
CA ALA A 115 -4.08 -14.57 -3.79
C ALA A 115 -4.30 -13.33 -4.65
N HIS A 116 -4.91 -13.52 -5.82
CA HIS A 116 -5.30 -12.46 -6.77
C HIS A 116 -6.31 -11.49 -6.14
N ALA A 117 -5.81 -10.39 -5.59
CA ALA A 117 -6.59 -9.37 -4.92
C ALA A 117 -5.83 -8.04 -4.88
N THR A 118 -6.54 -6.99 -4.48
CA THR A 118 -5.96 -5.68 -4.25
C THR A 118 -5.32 -5.56 -2.86
N TYR A 119 -4.03 -5.24 -2.81
CA TYR A 119 -3.26 -5.04 -1.57
C TYR A 119 -2.60 -3.67 -1.53
N GLN A 120 -2.45 -3.15 -0.32
CA GLN A 120 -1.44 -2.14 -0.03
C GLN A 120 -0.12 -2.87 0.20
N LEU A 121 0.81 -2.68 -0.74
CA LEU A 121 2.17 -3.17 -0.63
C LEU A 121 3.01 -2.14 0.14
N HIS A 122 3.76 -2.63 1.11
CA HIS A 122 4.80 -1.88 1.80
C HIS A 122 6.08 -2.72 1.83
N LEU A 123 7.18 -2.13 1.39
CA LEU A 123 8.49 -2.74 1.37
C LEU A 123 9.40 -1.92 2.27
N LEU A 124 9.95 -2.55 3.30
CA LEU A 124 11.01 -1.99 4.14
C LEU A 124 12.34 -2.62 3.76
N VAL A 125 13.28 -1.81 3.29
CA VAL A 125 14.63 -2.23 2.90
C VAL A 125 15.62 -1.72 3.93
N LYS A 126 16.58 -2.55 4.33
CA LYS A 126 17.71 -2.19 5.19
C LYS A 126 19.02 -2.49 4.47
N ALA A 127 19.90 -1.50 4.37
CA ALA A 127 21.27 -1.66 3.87
C ALA A 127 22.24 -1.50 5.03
N PHE A 128 23.17 -2.44 5.18
CA PHE A 128 24.06 -2.51 6.34
C PHE A 128 25.44 -1.88 6.06
N GLU A 129 26.00 -1.24 7.08
CA GLU A 129 27.41 -0.82 7.09
C GLU A 129 28.33 -2.04 6.96
N PRO A 130 29.55 -1.86 6.41
CA PRO A 130 30.42 -3.00 6.12
C PRO A 130 30.97 -3.63 7.42
N GLU A 131 31.00 -2.85 8.50
CA GLU A 131 31.46 -3.24 9.82
C GLU A 131 30.31 -3.06 10.82
N GLY A 132 29.93 -4.14 11.51
CA GLY A 132 28.91 -4.14 12.56
C GLY A 132 27.48 -4.37 12.09
N GLY A 133 26.51 -4.09 12.97
CA GLY A 133 25.07 -4.35 12.75
C GLY A 133 24.24 -3.11 12.35
N ARG A 134 24.90 -1.98 12.09
CA ARG A 134 24.21 -0.72 11.75
C ARG A 134 23.64 -0.80 10.34
N SER A 135 22.44 -0.24 10.17
CA SER A 135 21.79 -0.15 8.87
C SER A 135 21.07 1.17 8.72
N VAL A 136 20.93 1.59 7.46
CA VAL A 136 20.00 2.61 7.03
C VAL A 136 18.81 1.95 6.34
N ALA A 137 17.65 2.58 6.43
CA ALA A 137 16.41 2.04 5.87
C ALA A 137 15.81 2.95 4.80
N ALA A 138 15.14 2.33 3.83
CA ALA A 138 14.27 2.99 2.89
C ALA A 138 12.99 2.19 2.73
N GLU A 139 11.94 2.89 2.32
CA GLU A 139 10.63 2.29 2.10
C GLU A 139 10.13 2.56 0.69
N ALA A 140 9.36 1.62 0.17
CA ALA A 140 8.56 1.80 -1.03
C ALA A 140 7.16 1.26 -0.77
N ALA A 141 6.14 1.97 -1.23
CA ALA A 141 4.76 1.57 -1.07
C ALA A 141 3.97 1.82 -2.35
N ALA A 142 3.00 0.95 -2.61
CA ALA A 142 2.06 1.12 -3.70
C ALA A 142 0.80 0.28 -3.49
N LEU A 143 -0.29 0.70 -4.11
CA LEU A 143 -1.43 -0.17 -4.32
C LEU A 143 -1.08 -1.16 -5.44
N VAL A 144 -1.25 -2.46 -5.19
CA VAL A 144 -1.00 -3.51 -6.18
C VAL A 144 -2.27 -4.32 -6.43
N SER A 145 -2.58 -4.56 -7.69
CA SER A 145 -3.76 -5.32 -8.11
C SER A 145 -3.59 -5.78 -9.55
N ASP A 146 -4.06 -6.98 -9.87
CA ASP A 146 -4.12 -7.52 -11.23
C ASP A 146 -5.41 -7.13 -11.97
N ARG A 147 -6.29 -6.36 -11.31
CA ARG A 147 -7.55 -5.91 -11.90
C ARG A 147 -7.31 -4.96 -13.07
N PRO A 148 -7.96 -5.18 -14.23
CA PRO A 148 -7.89 -4.24 -15.35
C PRO A 148 -8.65 -2.93 -15.06
N PHE A 149 -9.68 -3.01 -14.22
CA PHE A 149 -10.44 -1.86 -13.74
C PHE A 149 -10.99 -2.11 -12.34
N LEU A 150 -11.31 -1.03 -11.62
CA LEU A 150 -12.09 -1.06 -10.38
C LEU A 150 -13.40 -0.31 -10.58
N VAL A 151 -14.49 -0.87 -10.07
CA VAL A 151 -15.78 -0.18 -10.02
C VAL A 151 -15.86 0.57 -8.70
N GLY A 152 -16.16 1.86 -8.80
CA GLY A 152 -16.42 2.73 -7.67
C GLY A 152 -17.85 3.24 -7.68
N TYR A 153 -18.36 3.55 -6.49
CA TYR A 153 -19.67 4.16 -6.33
C TYR A 153 -19.59 5.42 -5.48
N LYS A 154 -20.44 6.39 -5.81
CA LYS A 154 -20.71 7.60 -5.03
C LYS A 154 -22.20 7.67 -4.73
N VAL A 155 -22.54 8.01 -3.50
CA VAL A 155 -23.92 8.15 -3.03
C VAL A 155 -24.27 9.63 -2.85
N ASP A 156 -25.53 9.97 -3.06
CA ASP A 156 -26.07 11.32 -2.82
C ASP A 156 -26.45 11.57 -1.34
N GLY A 157 -26.28 10.57 -0.48
CA GLY A 157 -26.55 10.64 0.96
C GLY A 157 -26.34 9.30 1.66
N ASP A 158 -26.74 9.23 2.92
CA ASP A 158 -26.64 8.02 3.73
C ASP A 158 -27.53 6.88 3.18
N LEU A 159 -26.96 5.68 3.10
CA LEU A 159 -27.62 4.43 2.71
C LEU A 159 -27.95 3.54 3.92
N GLY A 160 -27.49 3.88 5.13
CA GLY A 160 -27.79 3.15 6.35
C GLY A 160 -29.27 3.21 6.73
N TYR A 161 -29.94 4.31 6.41
CA TYR A 161 -31.38 4.46 6.55
C TYR A 161 -31.96 5.34 5.43
N ILE A 162 -33.00 4.83 4.76
CA ILE A 162 -33.72 5.54 3.71
C ILE A 162 -35.18 5.59 4.11
N ASN A 163 -35.73 6.79 4.25
CA ASN A 163 -37.14 7.00 4.53
C ASN A 163 -38.00 6.27 3.49
N ARG A 164 -39.14 5.75 3.93
CA ARG A 164 -40.09 5.08 3.04
C ARG A 164 -40.44 6.01 1.86
N ASN A 165 -40.39 5.46 0.65
CA ASN A 165 -40.66 6.17 -0.61
C ASN A 165 -39.69 7.32 -0.95
N SER A 166 -38.59 7.49 -0.21
CA SER A 166 -37.55 8.44 -0.58
C SER A 166 -36.64 7.88 -1.66
N LEU A 167 -36.17 8.78 -2.53
CA LEU A 167 -35.24 8.46 -3.59
C LEU A 167 -33.79 8.60 -3.10
N ARG A 168 -32.91 7.73 -3.60
CA ARG A 168 -31.46 7.80 -3.47
C ARG A 168 -30.83 7.54 -4.83
N VAL A 169 -29.82 8.33 -5.16
CA VAL A 169 -29.04 8.20 -6.39
C VAL A 169 -27.66 7.65 -6.04
N VAL A 170 -27.28 6.59 -6.75
CA VAL A 170 -25.93 6.02 -6.69
C VAL A 170 -25.30 6.15 -8.07
N SER A 171 -24.18 6.87 -8.14
CA SER A 171 -23.37 7.01 -9.34
C SER A 171 -22.30 5.93 -9.35
N PHE A 172 -22.18 5.19 -10.45
CA PHE A 172 -21.14 4.18 -10.65
C PHE A 172 -20.18 4.63 -11.74
N ILE A 173 -18.89 4.41 -11.49
CA ILE A 173 -17.83 4.59 -12.48
C ILE A 173 -16.90 3.39 -12.46
N ALA A 174 -16.28 3.11 -13.60
CA ALA A 174 -15.11 2.25 -13.67
C ALA A 174 -13.87 3.10 -13.94
N ILE A 175 -12.76 2.79 -13.27
CA ILE A 175 -11.46 3.40 -13.52
C ILE A 175 -10.43 2.33 -13.88
N ASP A 176 -9.44 2.68 -14.70
CA ASP A 176 -8.29 1.85 -15.03
C ASP A 176 -7.19 1.94 -13.96
N SER A 177 -6.09 1.21 -14.16
CA SER A 177 -4.94 1.18 -13.26
C SER A 177 -4.20 2.51 -13.09
N LYS A 178 -4.51 3.52 -13.91
CA LYS A 178 -4.00 4.89 -13.83
C LYS A 178 -5.04 5.86 -13.25
N ALA A 179 -6.09 5.33 -12.64
CA ALA A 179 -7.23 6.08 -12.12
C ALA A 179 -7.96 6.94 -13.19
N LYS A 180 -7.92 6.55 -14.45
CA LYS A 180 -8.71 7.20 -15.51
C LYS A 180 -10.02 6.47 -15.71
N LYS A 181 -11.11 7.20 -15.90
CA LYS A 181 -12.40 6.60 -16.24
C LYS A 181 -12.25 5.73 -17.49
N THR A 182 -12.80 4.53 -17.42
CA THR A 182 -12.73 3.56 -18.52
C THR A 182 -14.08 2.88 -18.71
N GLY A 183 -14.29 2.31 -19.89
CA GLY A 183 -15.44 1.43 -20.13
C GLY A 183 -15.25 0.10 -19.40
N ALA A 184 -16.32 -0.43 -18.83
CA ALA A 184 -16.35 -1.76 -18.24
C ALA A 184 -17.56 -2.51 -18.80
N ASP A 185 -17.28 -3.55 -19.58
CA ASP A 185 -18.32 -4.34 -20.24
C ASP A 185 -18.81 -5.48 -19.34
N LYS A 186 -20.00 -6.00 -19.66
CA LYS A 186 -20.59 -7.21 -19.03
C LYS A 186 -20.79 -7.08 -17.51
N LEU A 187 -21.01 -5.86 -17.02
CA LEU A 187 -21.41 -5.62 -15.64
C LEU A 187 -22.92 -5.83 -15.46
N ALA A 188 -23.31 -6.46 -14.35
CA ALA A 188 -24.71 -6.60 -13.94
C ALA A 188 -24.94 -5.84 -12.63
N LEU A 189 -25.94 -4.96 -12.62
CA LEU A 189 -26.39 -4.31 -11.39
C LEU A 189 -27.40 -5.23 -10.69
N VAL A 190 -27.00 -5.81 -9.57
CA VAL A 190 -27.87 -6.68 -8.76
C VAL A 190 -28.30 -5.95 -7.49
N ARG A 191 -29.61 -5.75 -7.32
CA ARG A 191 -30.19 -5.24 -6.08
C ARG A 191 -30.66 -6.40 -5.21
N ILE A 192 -30.04 -6.56 -4.04
CA ILE A 192 -30.44 -7.58 -3.06
C ILE A 192 -31.35 -6.92 -2.03
N GLU A 193 -32.53 -7.51 -1.80
CA GLU A 193 -33.53 -7.00 -0.85
C GLU A 193 -33.81 -8.06 0.23
N ARG A 194 -33.61 -7.71 1.50
CA ARG A 194 -33.96 -8.57 2.64
C ARG A 194 -35.25 -8.05 3.28
N ARG A 195 -36.33 -8.83 3.19
CA ARG A 195 -37.61 -8.54 3.85
C ARG A 195 -37.73 -9.39 5.12
N VAL A 196 -37.96 -8.76 6.26
CA VAL A 196 -38.33 -9.47 7.49
C VAL A 196 -39.85 -9.59 7.50
N VAL A 197 -40.35 -10.82 7.44
CA VAL A 197 -41.77 -11.14 7.61
C VAL A 197 -42.00 -11.51 9.07
N SER A 198 -42.75 -10.69 9.80
CA SER A 198 -43.21 -11.03 11.14
C SER A 198 -44.45 -11.90 11.02
N VAL A 199 -44.38 -13.15 11.47
CA VAL A 199 -45.54 -14.04 11.54
C VAL A 199 -46.05 -14.01 12.97
N LEU A 200 -47.29 -13.57 13.16
CA LEU A 200 -48.01 -13.70 14.43
C LEU A 200 -48.58 -15.13 14.49
N THR A 201 -47.90 -16.02 15.19
CA THR A 201 -48.45 -17.33 15.54
C THR A 201 -49.48 -17.14 16.65
N LYS A 202 -50.71 -17.65 16.43
CA LYS A 202 -51.79 -17.70 17.43
C LYS A 202 -51.54 -18.79 18.46
#